data_AF-A0A662RXX4-F1
#
_entry.id   AF-A0A662RXX4-F1
#
_cell.length_a   1.000
_cell.length_b   1.000
_cell.length_c   1.000
_cell.angle_alpha   90.00
_cell.angle_beta   90.00
_cell.angle_gamma   90.00
#
_symmetry.space_group_name_H-M   'P 1'
#
loop_
_entity.id
_entity.type
_entity.pdbx_description
1 polymer ?
#
loop_
_entity_poly.entity_id
_entity_poly.type
_entity_poly.pdbx_seq_one_letter_code
_entity_poly.pdbx_strand_id
1 'polypeptide(L)'
;MKCEKIKPYLAGYLDGELDPKTRQMVEEHIRKCPQCAAELEEMKKIREVLGKMETEKLPDIYWRTYWSNIYNRIERAIGWILLSIGVILLSAWGIFQMFKQFFADPSVPIVLRIAVGALSLGVIILLVSLIRERIFAIKHERYTKIDR
;
A
#
# COMPACT_ATOMS: atom_id res chain seq x y z
N MET A 1 6.50 -47.44 24.67
CA MET A 1 6.14 -46.05 25.07
C MET A 1 4.66 -45.98 25.41
N LYS A 2 4.27 -45.05 26.31
CA LYS A 2 2.86 -44.81 26.64
C LYS A 2 2.18 -44.01 25.51
N CYS A 3 0.94 -44.36 25.18
CA CYS A 3 0.15 -43.71 24.12
C CYS A 3 -0.02 -42.20 24.35
N GLU A 4 -0.12 -41.75 25.61
CA GLU A 4 -0.22 -40.34 26.00
C GLU A 4 0.92 -39.47 25.45
N LYS A 5 2.12 -40.04 25.30
CA LYS A 5 3.28 -39.32 24.77
C LYS A 5 3.31 -39.27 23.25
N ILE A 6 2.59 -40.17 22.55
CA ILE A 6 2.64 -40.29 21.09
C ILE A 6 1.48 -39.57 20.42
N LYS A 7 0.30 -39.58 21.05
CA LYS A 7 -0.92 -38.89 20.58
C LYS A 7 -0.67 -37.45 20.08
N PRO A 8 0.09 -36.58 20.78
CA PRO A 8 0.32 -35.21 20.30
C PRO A 8 1.08 -35.12 18.97
N TYR A 9 1.85 -36.14 18.61
CA TYR A 9 2.67 -36.16 17.41
C TYR A 9 1.97 -36.78 16.19
N LEU A 10 0.77 -37.37 16.35
CA LEU A 10 0.06 -38.04 15.24
C LEU A 10 -0.35 -37.05 14.13
N ALA A 11 -0.78 -35.83 14.49
CA ALA A 11 -1.11 -34.78 13.54
C ALA A 11 0.13 -34.35 12.72
N GLY A 12 1.22 -34.00 13.40
CA GLY A 12 2.47 -33.63 12.74
C GLY A 12 3.06 -34.77 11.89
N TYR A 13 2.84 -36.04 12.29
CA TYR A 13 3.22 -37.19 11.48
C TYR A 13 2.42 -37.25 10.17
N LEU A 14 1.11 -36.99 10.23
CA LEU A 14 0.21 -36.95 9.07
C LEU A 14 0.56 -35.81 8.10
N ASP A 15 0.94 -34.65 8.63
CA ASP A 15 1.30 -33.47 7.83
C ASP A 15 2.76 -33.46 7.36
N GLY A 16 3.58 -34.38 7.90
CA GLY A 16 4.98 -34.56 7.51
C GLY A 16 5.95 -33.55 8.15
N GLU A 17 5.53 -32.88 9.22
CA GLU A 17 6.27 -31.78 9.88
C GLU A 17 7.19 -32.24 11.01
N LEU A 18 7.20 -33.53 11.36
CA LEU A 18 8.05 -34.06 12.43
C LEU A 18 9.52 -34.17 12.02
N ASP A 19 10.42 -33.90 12.98
CA ASP A 19 11.84 -34.19 12.82
C ASP A 19 12.10 -35.71 12.71
N PRO A 20 13.23 -36.13 12.11
CA PRO A 20 13.51 -37.55 11.85
C PRO A 20 13.48 -38.44 13.09
N LYS A 21 13.90 -37.94 14.25
CA LYS A 21 13.94 -38.75 15.49
C LYS A 21 12.54 -38.98 16.03
N THR A 22 11.74 -37.92 16.11
CA THR A 22 10.34 -38.01 16.58
C THR A 22 9.49 -38.82 15.61
N ARG A 23 9.72 -38.68 14.29
CA ARG A 23 9.05 -39.48 13.27
C ARG A 23 9.30 -40.97 13.47
N GLN A 24 10.56 -41.38 13.66
CA GLN A 24 10.92 -42.77 13.88
C GLN A 24 10.29 -43.34 15.17
N MET A 25 10.25 -42.53 16.23
CA MET A 25 9.58 -42.91 17.48
C MET A 25 8.07 -43.15 17.30
N VAL A 26 7.40 -42.30 16.53
CA VAL A 26 5.97 -42.46 16.20
C VAL A 26 5.76 -43.73 15.36
N GLU A 27 6.59 -43.96 14.34
CA GLU A 27 6.53 -45.14 13.47
C GLU A 27 6.73 -46.46 14.24
N GLU A 28 7.69 -46.49 15.17
CA GLU A 28 7.91 -47.66 16.00
C GLU A 28 6.71 -47.93 16.93
N HIS A 29 6.07 -46.87 17.43
CA HIS A 29 4.93 -47.00 18.33
C HIS A 29 3.66 -47.49 17.60
N ILE A 30 3.31 -46.89 16.45
CA ILE A 30 2.11 -47.28 15.70
C ILE A 30 2.20 -48.72 15.18
N ARG A 31 3.40 -49.24 14.92
CA ARG A 31 3.61 -50.67 14.56
C ARG A 31 3.26 -51.62 15.72
N LYS A 32 3.44 -51.18 16.96
CA LYS A 32 3.26 -52.01 18.17
C LYS A 32 1.91 -51.75 18.87
N CYS A 33 1.28 -50.60 18.63
CA CYS A 33 0.07 -50.17 19.32
C CYS A 33 -1.12 -50.03 18.34
N PRO A 34 -2.10 -50.94 18.37
CA PRO A 34 -3.26 -50.88 17.48
C PRO A 34 -4.16 -49.66 17.74
N GLN A 35 -4.18 -49.14 18.97
CA GLN A 35 -5.00 -47.97 19.33
C GLN A 35 -4.51 -46.69 18.64
N CYS A 36 -3.20 -46.42 18.68
CA CYS A 36 -2.63 -45.24 18.02
C CYS A 36 -2.64 -45.37 16.49
N ALA A 37 -2.54 -46.61 15.97
CA ALA A 37 -2.71 -46.87 14.54
C ALA A 37 -4.15 -46.57 14.07
N ALA A 38 -5.16 -46.97 14.85
CA ALA A 38 -6.55 -46.67 14.54
C ALA A 38 -6.84 -45.16 14.55
N GLU A 39 -6.33 -44.43 15.55
CA GLU A 39 -6.49 -42.96 15.66
C GLU A 39 -5.86 -42.23 14.46
N LEU A 40 -4.66 -42.64 14.04
CA LEU A 40 -4.01 -42.09 12.84
C LEU A 40 -4.85 -42.35 11.57
N GLU A 41 -5.48 -43.51 11.48
CA GLU A 41 -6.31 -43.89 10.33
C GLU A 41 -7.63 -43.09 10.27
N GLU A 42 -8.22 -42.77 11.43
CA GLU A 42 -9.36 -41.84 11.51
C GLU A 42 -8.99 -40.44 11.02
N MET A 43 -7.83 -39.92 11.43
CA MET A 43 -7.34 -38.61 10.98
C MET A 43 -7.10 -38.58 9.45
N LYS A 44 -6.58 -39.67 8.87
CA LYS A 44 -6.44 -39.80 7.41
C LYS A 44 -7.78 -39.75 6.69
N LYS A 45 -8.80 -40.45 7.20
CA LYS A 45 -10.15 -40.44 6.60
C LYS A 45 -10.75 -39.04 6.58
N ILE A 46 -10.61 -38.29 7.69
CA ILE A 46 -11.07 -36.91 7.75
C ILE A 46 -10.36 -36.05 6.70
N ARG A 47 -9.03 -36.15 6.59
CA ARG A 47 -8.25 -35.43 5.58
C ARG A 47 -8.67 -35.77 4.15
N GLU A 48 -8.96 -37.04 3.87
CA GLU A 48 -9.43 -37.48 2.56
C GLU A 48 -10.80 -36.88 2.22
N VAL A 49 -11.73 -36.86 3.18
CA VAL A 49 -13.05 -36.23 3.01
C VAL A 49 -12.91 -34.72 2.79
N LEU A 50 -12.06 -34.05 3.59
CA LEU A 50 -11.78 -32.63 3.43
C LEU A 50 -11.12 -32.31 2.08
N GLY A 51 -10.22 -33.16 1.60
CA GLY A 51 -9.56 -33.00 0.31
C GLY A 51 -10.46 -33.23 -0.90
N LYS A 52 -11.57 -33.96 -0.73
CA LYS A 52 -12.60 -34.15 -1.76
C LYS A 52 -13.59 -32.98 -1.88
N MET A 53 -13.59 -32.06 -0.92
CA MET A 53 -14.32 -30.81 -1.07
C MET A 53 -13.57 -29.93 -2.07
N GLU A 54 -14.06 -29.88 -3.30
CA GLU A 54 -13.58 -28.90 -4.28
C GLU A 54 -13.83 -27.50 -3.72
N THR A 55 -12.74 -26.79 -3.46
CA THR A 55 -12.80 -25.34 -3.29
C THR A 55 -13.19 -24.75 -4.63
N GLU A 56 -14.33 -24.08 -4.66
CA GLU A 56 -14.80 -23.40 -5.85
C GLU A 56 -13.73 -22.40 -6.30
N LYS A 57 -13.06 -22.69 -7.42
CA LYS A 57 -12.06 -21.79 -8.00
C LYS A 57 -12.78 -20.51 -8.40
N LEU A 58 -12.47 -19.41 -7.75
CA LEU A 58 -13.02 -18.09 -8.08
C LEU A 58 -12.91 -17.86 -9.60
N PRO A 59 -14.02 -17.56 -10.31
CA PRO A 59 -14.00 -17.46 -11.76
C PRO A 59 -13.15 -16.28 -12.25
N ASP A 60 -12.41 -16.48 -13.35
CA ASP A 60 -11.45 -15.53 -13.96
C ASP A 60 -12.04 -14.13 -14.29
N ILE A 61 -13.37 -14.04 -14.34
CA ILE A 61 -14.11 -12.78 -14.56
C ILE A 61 -13.82 -11.76 -13.45
N TYR A 62 -13.57 -12.22 -12.22
CA TYR A 62 -13.20 -11.34 -11.11
C TYR A 62 -11.80 -10.73 -11.30
N TRP A 63 -10.85 -11.49 -11.84
CA TRP A 63 -9.49 -10.99 -12.10
C TRP A 63 -9.51 -9.88 -13.16
N ARG A 64 -10.22 -10.03 -14.28
CA ARG A 64 -10.29 -8.99 -15.32
C ARG A 64 -10.90 -7.67 -14.82
N THR A 65 -11.95 -7.75 -14.03
CA THR A 65 -12.66 -6.54 -13.56
C THR A 65 -11.83 -5.78 -12.53
N TYR A 66 -11.13 -6.48 -11.63
CA TYR A 66 -10.26 -5.86 -10.63
C TYR A 66 -9.08 -5.10 -11.27
N TRP A 67 -8.40 -5.72 -12.25
CA TRP A 67 -7.23 -5.13 -12.89
C TRP A 67 -7.57 -3.91 -13.78
N SER A 68 -8.72 -3.90 -14.46
CA SER A 68 -9.08 -2.80 -15.38
C SER A 68 -9.33 -1.46 -14.67
N ASN A 69 -9.96 -1.48 -13.49
CA ASN A 69 -10.27 -0.25 -12.76
C ASN A 69 -9.04 0.35 -12.06
N ILE A 70 -8.08 -0.49 -11.66
CA ILE A 70 -6.85 -0.02 -11.03
C ILE A 70 -5.88 0.57 -12.05
N TYR A 71 -5.69 -0.09 -13.20
CA TYR A 71 -4.77 0.37 -14.25
C TYR A 71 -5.21 1.71 -14.84
N ASN A 72 -6.47 1.82 -15.25
CA ASN A 72 -7.00 3.04 -15.86
C ASN A 72 -6.98 4.25 -14.90
N ARG A 73 -7.08 4.03 -13.58
CA ARG A 73 -6.99 5.11 -12.59
C ARG A 73 -5.55 5.55 -12.38
N ILE A 74 -4.62 4.59 -12.31
CA ILE A 74 -3.20 4.87 -12.11
C ILE A 74 -2.59 5.57 -13.34
N GLU A 75 -2.88 5.09 -14.55
CA GLU A 75 -2.37 5.72 -15.78
C GLU A 75 -2.78 7.18 -15.89
N ARG A 76 -4.06 7.48 -15.65
CA ARG A 76 -4.56 8.86 -15.68
C ARG A 76 -3.94 9.71 -14.57
N ALA A 77 -3.82 9.18 -13.36
CA ALA A 77 -3.19 9.90 -12.25
C ALA A 77 -1.72 10.24 -12.55
N ILE A 78 -0.94 9.26 -13.00
CA ILE A 78 0.48 9.45 -13.36
C ILE A 78 0.60 10.44 -14.53
N GLY A 79 -0.25 10.31 -15.56
CA GLY A 79 -0.27 11.22 -16.70
C GLY A 79 -0.49 12.68 -16.27
N TRP A 80 -1.49 12.94 -15.43
CA TRP A 80 -1.76 14.29 -14.93
C TRP A 80 -0.66 14.83 -14.02
N ILE A 81 -0.04 13.98 -13.20
CA ILE A 81 1.10 14.38 -12.35
C ILE A 81 2.30 14.78 -13.21
N LEU A 82 2.69 13.94 -14.16
CA LEU A 82 3.83 14.22 -15.06
C LEU A 82 3.59 15.46 -15.92
N LEU A 83 2.38 15.61 -16.47
CA LEU A 83 2.00 16.78 -17.26
C LEU A 83 2.08 18.05 -16.40
N SER A 84 1.52 18.01 -15.19
CA SER A 84 1.52 19.15 -14.28
C SER A 84 2.94 19.56 -13.88
N ILE A 85 3.81 18.59 -13.57
CA ILE A 85 5.22 18.86 -13.25
C ILE A 85 5.94 19.50 -14.44
N GLY A 86 5.76 18.95 -15.64
CA GLY A 86 6.36 19.51 -16.85
C GLY A 86 5.93 20.96 -17.11
N VAL A 87 4.62 21.23 -17.01
CA VAL A 87 4.05 22.58 -17.17
C VAL A 87 4.60 23.54 -16.12
N ILE A 88 4.69 23.12 -14.85
CA ILE A 88 5.21 23.95 -13.76
C ILE A 88 6.68 24.32 -14.02
N LEU A 89 7.52 23.35 -14.39
CA LEU A 89 8.95 23.58 -14.65
C LEU A 89 9.16 24.52 -15.84
N LEU A 90 8.45 24.29 -16.95
CA LEU A 90 8.54 25.15 -18.14
C LEU A 90 8.05 26.57 -17.84
N SER A 91 6.93 26.69 -17.14
CA SER A 91 6.37 28.00 -16.76
C SER A 91 7.31 28.74 -15.82
N ALA A 92 7.84 28.07 -14.80
CA ALA A 92 8.78 28.66 -13.85
C ALA A 92 10.07 29.14 -14.54
N TRP A 93 10.64 28.31 -15.42
CA TRP A 93 11.83 28.69 -16.18
C TRP A 93 11.57 29.85 -17.14
N GLY A 94 10.44 29.83 -17.85
CA GLY A 94 10.05 30.92 -18.77
C GLY A 94 9.81 32.24 -18.05
N ILE A 95 9.07 32.21 -16.94
CA ILE A 95 8.85 33.38 -16.08
C ILE A 95 10.19 33.91 -15.56
N PHE A 96 11.05 33.03 -15.04
CA PHE A 96 12.36 33.44 -14.54
C PHE A 96 13.22 34.12 -15.62
N GLN A 97 13.24 33.57 -16.83
CA GLN A 97 13.98 34.18 -17.95
C GLN A 97 13.39 35.54 -18.35
N MET A 98 12.06 35.66 -18.46
CA MET A 98 11.41 36.95 -18.75
C MET A 98 11.74 38.00 -17.68
N PHE A 99 11.65 37.63 -16.40
CA PHE A 99 12.03 38.52 -15.31
C PHE A 99 13.50 38.92 -15.39
N LYS A 100 14.40 37.95 -15.60
CA LYS A 100 15.84 38.25 -15.74
C LYS A 100 16.11 39.22 -16.88
N GLN A 101 15.50 39.00 -18.05
CA GLN A 101 15.68 39.87 -19.20
C GLN A 101 15.10 41.27 -18.95
N PHE A 102 13.91 41.37 -18.36
CA PHE A 102 13.27 42.64 -18.02
C PHE A 102 14.10 43.49 -17.05
N PHE A 103 14.68 42.87 -16.02
CA PHE A 103 15.51 43.58 -15.05
C PHE A 103 16.94 43.86 -15.54
N ALA A 104 17.45 43.08 -16.51
CA ALA A 104 18.77 43.29 -17.10
C ALA A 104 18.77 44.27 -18.28
N ASP A 105 17.63 44.48 -18.97
CA ASP A 105 17.54 45.30 -20.19
C ASP A 105 17.72 46.80 -19.90
N PRO A 106 18.83 47.43 -20.33
CA PRO A 106 19.14 48.83 -20.06
C PRO A 106 18.12 49.84 -20.61
N SER A 107 17.27 49.44 -21.56
CA SER A 107 16.24 50.30 -22.15
C SER A 107 15.04 50.52 -21.22
N VAL A 108 14.87 49.69 -20.19
CA VAL A 108 13.76 49.79 -19.24
C VAL A 108 14.06 50.86 -18.18
N PRO A 109 13.19 51.88 -18.03
CA PRO A 109 13.33 52.90 -17.00
C PRO A 109 13.38 52.30 -15.59
N ILE A 110 14.24 52.86 -14.72
CA ILE A 110 14.44 52.33 -13.37
C ILE A 110 13.18 52.38 -12.50
N VAL A 111 12.31 53.37 -12.72
CA VAL A 111 11.02 53.51 -12.03
C VAL A 111 10.12 52.29 -12.31
N LEU A 112 10.07 51.80 -13.54
CA LEU A 112 9.27 50.63 -13.91
C LEU A 112 9.80 49.36 -13.23
N ARG A 113 11.12 49.18 -13.15
CA ARG A 113 11.72 48.03 -12.45
C ARG A 113 11.36 48.03 -10.96
N ILE A 114 11.44 49.19 -10.31
CA ILE A 114 11.08 49.34 -8.89
C ILE A 114 9.58 49.11 -8.69
N ALA A 115 8.73 49.69 -9.54
CA ALA A 115 7.28 49.51 -9.46
C ALA A 115 6.86 48.04 -9.62
N VAL A 116 7.39 47.34 -10.63
CA VAL A 116 7.12 45.90 -10.85
C VAL A 116 7.69 45.06 -9.71
N GLY A 117 8.87 45.39 -9.19
CA GLY A 117 9.46 44.73 -8.04
C GLY A 117 8.60 44.86 -6.77
N ALA A 118 8.11 46.06 -6.47
CA ALA A 118 7.23 46.30 -5.34
C ALA A 118 5.89 45.57 -5.49
N LEU A 119 5.31 45.56 -6.69
CA LEU A 119 4.04 44.90 -6.98
C LEU A 119 4.16 43.37 -6.85
N SER A 120 5.21 42.78 -7.43
CA SER A 120 5.48 41.34 -7.31
C SER A 120 5.71 40.91 -5.87
N LEU A 121 6.48 41.69 -5.10
CA LEU A 121 6.72 41.43 -3.67
C LEU A 121 5.44 41.55 -2.84
N GLY A 122 4.60 42.56 -3.11
CA GLY A 122 3.29 42.71 -2.49
C GLY A 122 2.36 41.52 -2.75
N VAL A 123 2.29 41.03 -3.99
CA VAL A 123 1.51 39.84 -4.36
C VAL A 123 2.03 38.60 -3.63
N ILE A 124 3.35 38.40 -3.54
CA ILE A 124 3.94 37.27 -2.80
C ILE A 124 3.55 37.33 -1.33
N ILE A 125 3.62 38.51 -0.68
CA ILE A 125 3.22 38.67 0.73
C ILE A 125 1.74 38.31 0.92
N LEU A 126 0.85 38.83 0.06
CA LEU A 126 -0.59 38.53 0.15
C LEU A 126 -0.87 37.03 -0.06
N LEU A 127 -0.22 36.40 -1.04
CA LEU A 127 -0.36 34.96 -1.28
C LEU A 127 0.11 34.15 -0.06
N VAL A 128 1.26 34.48 0.52
CA VAL A 128 1.75 33.81 1.73
C VAL A 128 0.81 34.02 2.91
N SER A 129 0.23 35.22 3.06
CA SER A 129 -0.78 35.51 4.07
C SER A 129 -2.03 34.64 3.90
N LEU A 130 -2.58 34.59 2.69
CA LEU A 130 -3.75 33.78 2.36
C LEU A 130 -3.50 32.28 2.55
N ILE A 131 -2.34 31.79 2.13
CA ILE A 131 -1.95 30.38 2.33
C ILE A 131 -1.85 30.06 3.83
N ARG A 132 -1.22 30.95 4.61
CA ARG A 132 -1.09 30.77 6.07
C ARG A 132 -2.47 30.74 6.73
N GLU A 133 -3.34 31.67 6.37
CA GLU A 133 -4.71 31.75 6.87
C GLU A 133 -5.50 30.48 6.52
N ARG A 134 -5.42 30.02 5.27
CA ARG A 134 -6.10 28.79 4.82
C ARG A 134 -5.58 27.54 5.53
N ILE A 135 -4.27 27.38 5.68
CA ILE A 135 -3.69 26.24 6.40
C ILE A 135 -4.12 26.24 7.87
N PHE A 136 -4.16 27.42 8.50
CA PHE A 136 -4.62 27.56 9.88
C PHE A 136 -6.10 27.21 10.05
N ALA A 137 -6.96 27.71 9.15
CA ALA A 137 -8.39 27.43 9.14
C ALA A 137 -8.69 25.93 8.98
N ILE A 138 -8.03 25.26 8.03
CA ILE A 138 -8.20 23.81 7.80
C ILE A 138 -7.79 22.99 9.03
N LYS A 139 -6.75 23.41 9.77
CA LYS A 139 -6.32 22.72 10.99
C LYS A 139 -7.27 22.93 12.16
N HIS A 140 -7.91 24.09 12.28
CA HIS A 140 -8.79 24.40 13.42
C HIS A 140 -10.24 23.92 13.22
N GLU A 141 -10.77 23.86 11.99
CA GLU A 141 -12.11 23.30 11.73
C GLU A 141 -12.22 21.80 12.07
N ARG A 142 -11.09 21.08 12.14
CA ARG A 142 -11.08 19.64 12.48
C ARG A 142 -11.38 19.35 13.96
N TYR A 143 -11.29 20.34 14.84
CA TYR A 143 -11.54 20.18 16.28
C TYR A 143 -12.93 20.67 16.72
N THR A 144 -13.65 21.41 15.87
CA THR A 144 -14.97 22.00 16.21
C THR A 144 -16.17 21.12 15.87
N LYS A 145 -15.97 19.84 15.53
CA LYS A 145 -17.05 18.87 15.24
C LYS A 145 -17.25 17.83 16.36
N ILE A 146 -16.87 18.15 17.59
CA ILE A 146 -17.18 17.35 18.78
C ILE A 146 -17.80 18.31 19.81
N ASP A 147 -19.03 18.75 19.56
CA ASP A 147 -20.00 19.14 20.60
C ASP A 147 -21.33 19.55 19.94
N ARG A 148 -22.18 18.54 19.72
CA ARG A 148 -23.62 18.50 20.03
C ARG A 148 -24.27 17.28 19.40
#